data_AF-A0A2V6RAX7-F1
#
_entry.id   AF-A0A2V6RAX7-F1
#
_cell.length_a   1.000
_cell.length_b   1.000
_cell.length_c   1.000
_cell.angle_alpha   90.00
_cell.angle_beta   90.00
_cell.angle_gamma   90.00
#
_symmetry.space_group_name_H-M   'P 1'
#
loop_
_entity.id
_entity.type
_entity.pdbx_description
1 polymer ?
#
loop_
_entity_poly.entity_id
_entity_poly.type
_entity_poly.pdbx_seq_one_letter_code
_entity_poly.pdbx_strand_id
1 'polypeptide(L)'
;GTTGKIYAALAAGRIDAGVLPFDYRFRGPREFNLNVFEPPSTGFHTAVVGCTRRLIDANRPLVARFVQGYVETIHFFKTNRAAVLPLLQRFLEFPDRRAVQEAFEFHLPRFQAMPRPSAQAIQRLLD
;
A
#
# COMPACT_ATOMS: atom_id res chain seq x y z
N GLY A 1 -6.26 -15.61 4.38
CA GLY A 1 -7.31 -14.66 3.95
C GLY A 1 -7.73 -14.90 2.51
N THR A 2 -8.76 -14.21 2.03
CA THR A 2 -9.33 -14.38 0.66
C THR A 2 -8.30 -14.14 -0.44
N THR A 3 -7.45 -13.13 -0.30
CA THR A 3 -6.37 -12.81 -1.26
C THR A 3 -5.44 -13.98 -1.56
N GLY A 4 -4.93 -14.65 -0.53
CA GLY A 4 -4.02 -15.79 -0.71
C GLY A 4 -4.69 -16.97 -1.42
N LYS A 5 -6.00 -17.17 -1.23
CA LYS A 5 -6.78 -18.19 -1.95
C LYS A 5 -6.93 -17.83 -3.43
N ILE A 6 -7.21 -16.57 -3.76
CA ILE A 6 -7.28 -16.09 -5.16
C ILE A 6 -5.92 -16.27 -5.84
N TYR A 7 -4.84 -15.85 -5.19
CA TYR A 7 -3.50 -15.99 -5.75
C TYR A 7 -3.11 -17.46 -5.99
N ALA A 8 -3.39 -18.36 -5.04
CA ALA A 8 -3.15 -19.79 -5.21
C ALA A 8 -4.05 -20.44 -6.28
N ALA A 9 -5.26 -19.90 -6.52
CA ALA A 9 -6.13 -20.37 -7.60
C ALA A 9 -5.62 -19.93 -8.98
N LEU A 10 -5.12 -18.69 -9.11
CA LEU A 10 -4.44 -18.18 -10.30
C LEU A 10 -3.20 -19.00 -10.62
N ALA A 11 -2.34 -19.22 -9.62
CA ALA A 11 -1.12 -20.02 -9.76
C ALA A 11 -1.40 -21.46 -10.23
N ALA A 12 -2.54 -22.03 -9.78
CA ALA A 12 -2.96 -23.38 -10.16
C ALA A 12 -3.75 -23.45 -11.48
N GLY A 13 -3.94 -22.32 -12.18
CA GLY A 13 -4.75 -22.26 -13.40
C GLY A 13 -6.24 -22.61 -13.18
N ARG A 14 -6.74 -22.49 -11.95
CA ARG A 14 -8.16 -22.80 -11.62
C ARG A 14 -9.10 -21.64 -11.90
N ILE A 15 -8.56 -20.43 -12.03
CA ILE A 15 -9.26 -19.22 -12.42
C ILE A 15 -8.37 -18.42 -13.37
N ASP A 16 -8.98 -17.70 -14.31
CA ASP A 16 -8.26 -16.93 -15.32
C ASP A 16 -7.89 -15.51 -14.86
N ALA A 17 -8.61 -14.97 -13.87
CA ALA A 17 -8.41 -13.61 -13.38
C ALA A 17 -8.84 -13.45 -11.90
N GLY A 18 -8.29 -12.44 -11.22
CA GLY A 18 -8.66 -12.11 -9.84
C GLY A 18 -8.19 -10.72 -9.42
N VAL A 19 -8.94 -10.08 -8.53
CA VAL A 19 -8.55 -8.81 -7.92
C VAL A 19 -7.66 -9.08 -6.73
N LEU A 20 -6.42 -8.59 -6.80
CA LEU A 20 -5.42 -8.74 -5.74
C LEU A 20 -4.98 -7.36 -5.24
N PRO A 21 -4.57 -7.27 -3.97
CA PRO A 21 -3.79 -6.15 -3.46
C PRO A 21 -2.57 -5.86 -4.33
N PHE A 22 -2.21 -4.57 -4.38
CA PHE A 22 -1.26 -4.04 -5.34
C PHE A 22 0.14 -4.70 -5.27
N ASP A 23 0.55 -5.15 -4.09
CA ASP A 23 1.81 -5.85 -3.82
C ASP A 23 2.00 -7.12 -4.67
N TYR A 24 0.90 -7.78 -5.07
CA TYR A 24 0.97 -8.99 -5.88
C TYR A 24 1.49 -8.75 -7.30
N ARG A 25 1.50 -7.49 -7.78
CA ARG A 25 2.10 -7.18 -9.09
C ARG A 25 3.60 -7.44 -9.14
N PHE A 26 4.29 -7.38 -8.00
CA PHE A 26 5.75 -7.53 -7.94
C PHE A 26 6.17 -9.00 -7.87
N ARG A 27 5.24 -9.89 -7.52
CA ARG A 27 5.45 -11.34 -7.38
C ARG A 27 4.79 -12.15 -8.50
N GLY A 28 3.54 -11.87 -8.86
CA GLY A 28 2.74 -12.64 -9.81
C GLY A 28 3.39 -12.90 -11.17
N PRO A 29 3.92 -11.87 -11.86
CA PRO A 29 4.62 -12.06 -13.14
C PRO A 29 5.86 -12.95 -13.06
N ARG A 30 6.53 -12.99 -11.90
CA ARG A 30 7.77 -13.77 -11.69
C ARG A 30 7.49 -15.19 -11.23
N GLU A 31 6.54 -15.36 -10.33
CA GLU A 31 6.24 -16.66 -9.72
C GLU A 31 5.39 -17.52 -10.67
N PHE A 32 4.43 -16.91 -11.38
CA PHE A 32 3.43 -17.66 -12.15
C PHE A 32 3.13 -17.08 -13.54
N ASN A 33 3.99 -16.19 -14.06
CA ASN A 33 3.82 -15.54 -15.36
C ASN A 33 2.45 -14.84 -15.52
N LEU A 34 1.93 -14.27 -14.43
CA LEU A 34 0.63 -13.59 -14.45
C LEU A 34 0.76 -12.24 -15.19
N ASN A 35 -0.24 -11.93 -16.00
CA ASN A 35 -0.43 -10.60 -16.56
C ASN A 35 -1.06 -9.68 -15.51
N VAL A 36 -0.57 -8.44 -15.42
CA VAL A 36 -1.10 -7.41 -14.53
C VAL A 36 -1.89 -6.40 -15.34
N PHE A 37 -3.18 -6.27 -15.04
CA PHE A 37 -4.03 -5.21 -15.58
C PHE A 37 -4.19 -4.11 -14.53
N GLU A 38 -3.57 -2.95 -14.76
CA GLU A 38 -3.71 -1.78 -13.90
C GLU A 38 -4.81 -0.87 -14.47
N PRO A 39 -5.94 -0.69 -13.77
CA PRO A 39 -6.97 0.24 -14.22
C PRO A 39 -6.40 1.67 -14.19
N PRO A 40 -6.91 2.57 -15.05
CA PRO A 40 -6.50 3.96 -15.04
C PRO A 40 -6.74 4.59 -13.66
N SER A 41 -5.87 5.53 -13.28
CA SER A 41 -6.03 6.28 -12.04
C SER A 41 -7.39 6.98 -12.03
N THR A 42 -8.21 6.64 -11.05
CA THR A 42 -9.53 7.21 -10.83
C THR A 42 -9.45 8.59 -10.16
N GLY A 43 -8.29 8.95 -9.60
CA GLY A 43 -8.08 10.21 -8.91
C GLY A 43 -8.73 10.32 -7.52
N PHE A 44 -9.26 9.23 -6.98
CA PHE A 44 -9.62 9.12 -5.55
C PHE A 44 -8.49 8.49 -4.73
N HIS A 45 -8.50 8.70 -3.41
CA HIS A 45 -7.54 8.05 -2.51
C HIS A 45 -7.88 6.57 -2.36
N THR A 46 -6.93 5.68 -2.63
CA THR A 46 -7.12 4.22 -2.50
C THR A 46 -6.82 3.70 -1.10
N ALA A 47 -6.06 4.45 -0.31
CA ALA A 47 -5.75 4.13 1.09
C ALA A 47 -5.77 5.40 1.94
N VAL A 48 -6.50 5.37 3.04
CA VAL A 48 -6.61 6.49 4.00
C VAL A 48 -6.44 5.97 5.42
N VAL A 49 -5.84 6.80 6.28
CA VAL A 49 -5.81 6.54 7.72
C VAL A 49 -6.97 7.31 8.36
N GLY A 50 -7.91 6.59 8.95
CA GLY A 50 -9.09 7.14 9.61
C GLY A 50 -9.16 6.74 11.08
N CYS A 51 -9.79 7.60 11.89
CA CYS A 51 -10.17 7.29 13.26
C CYS A 51 -11.55 7.88 13.58
N THR A 52 -12.14 7.49 14.71
CA THR A 52 -13.47 7.97 15.09
C THR A 52 -13.40 9.38 15.69
N ARG A 53 -14.44 10.19 15.45
CA ARG A 53 -14.59 11.51 16.11
C ARG A 53 -14.51 11.38 17.64
N ARG A 54 -15.17 10.35 18.19
CA ARG A 54 -15.10 10.02 19.63
C ARG A 54 -13.67 9.86 20.14
N LEU A 55 -12.78 9.20 19.39
CA LEU A 55 -11.37 9.04 19.81
C LEU A 55 -10.62 10.38 19.80
N ILE A 56 -10.88 11.22 18.79
CA ILE A 56 -10.29 12.56 18.69
C ILE A 56 -10.73 13.42 19.87
N ASP A 57 -12.03 13.41 20.17
CA ASP A 57 -12.61 14.20 21.26
C ASP A 57 -12.15 13.71 22.63
N ALA A 58 -12.05 12.39 22.83
CA ALA A 58 -11.62 11.79 24.08
C ALA A 58 -10.11 11.96 24.35
N ASN A 59 -9.26 11.92 23.30
CA ASN A 59 -7.81 12.00 23.48
C ASN A 59 -7.10 12.60 22.26
N ARG A 60 -7.30 13.91 22.05
CA ARG A 60 -6.63 14.67 20.99
C ARG A 60 -5.09 14.55 21.01
N PRO A 61 -4.40 14.58 22.16
CA PRO A 61 -2.95 14.40 22.20
C PRO A 61 -2.48 13.05 21.67
N LEU A 62 -3.21 11.96 21.94
CA LEU A 62 -2.89 10.64 21.38
C LEU A 62 -2.98 10.63 19.86
N VAL A 63 -4.06 11.17 19.31
CA VAL A 63 -4.25 11.25 17.85
C VAL A 63 -3.17 12.12 17.20
N ALA A 64 -2.82 13.25 17.82
CA ALA A 64 -1.75 14.12 17.32
C ALA A 64 -0.39 13.41 17.28
N ARG A 65 -0.02 12.67 18.35
CA ARG A 65 1.22 11.88 18.38
C ARG A 65 1.23 10.77 17.34
N PHE A 66 0.09 10.11 17.10
CA PHE A 66 -0.02 9.12 16.03
C PHE A 66 0.23 9.75 14.65
N VAL A 67 -0.38 10.90 14.36
CA VAL A 67 -0.16 11.62 13.09
C VAL A 67 1.30 12.03 12.93
N GLN A 68 1.93 12.51 14.00
CA GLN A 68 3.35 12.83 14.00
C GLN A 68 4.22 11.61 13.65
N GLY A 69 4.03 10.49 14.36
CA GLY A 69 4.79 9.26 14.09
C GLY A 69 4.55 8.71 12.68
N TYR A 70 3.35 8.86 12.14
CA TYR A 70 3.04 8.48 10.76
C TYR A 70 3.82 9.33 9.73
N VAL A 71 3.88 10.65 9.92
CA VAL A 71 4.66 11.57 9.07
C VAL A 71 6.15 11.30 9.19
N GLU A 72 6.67 11.07 10.41
CA GLU A 72 8.06 10.68 10.65
C GLU A 72 8.40 9.36 9.96
N THR A 73 7.49 8.38 9.97
CA THR A 73 7.66 7.10 9.26
C THR A 73 7.71 7.30 7.75
N ILE A 74 6.87 8.17 7.18
CA ILE A 74 6.93 8.52 5.75
C ILE A 74 8.28 9.17 5.44
N HIS A 75 8.74 10.12 6.27
CA HIS A 75 10.05 10.73 6.08
C HIS A 75 11.16 9.68 6.11
N PHE A 76 11.17 8.82 7.13
CA PHE A 76 12.14 7.72 7.26
C PHE A 76 12.12 6.79 6.06
N PHE A 77 10.94 6.40 5.58
CA PHE A 77 10.77 5.59 4.37
C PHE A 77 11.48 6.23 3.18
N LYS A 78 11.27 7.53 2.98
CA LYS A 78 11.78 8.26 1.81
C LYS A 78 13.29 8.52 1.87
N THR A 79 13.86 8.68 3.07
CA THR A 79 15.26 9.10 3.25
C THR A 79 16.21 7.96 3.64
N ASN A 80 15.71 6.83 4.13
CA ASN A 80 16.53 5.74 4.68
C ASN A 80 16.36 4.41 3.93
N ARG A 81 16.56 4.41 2.60
CA ARG A 81 16.40 3.23 1.74
C ARG A 81 17.07 1.96 2.31
N ALA A 82 18.32 2.07 2.77
CA ALA A 82 19.10 0.93 3.26
C ALA A 82 18.46 0.25 4.49
N ALA A 83 17.81 1.01 5.37
CA ALA A 83 17.10 0.48 6.53
C ALA A 83 15.69 -0.03 6.16
N VAL A 84 15.04 0.58 5.18
CA VAL A 84 13.66 0.26 4.79
C VAL A 84 13.57 -1.04 4.00
N LEU A 85 14.48 -1.29 3.05
CA LEU A 85 14.40 -2.48 2.19
C LEU A 85 14.39 -3.81 2.98
N PRO A 86 15.23 -4.03 4.01
CA PRO A 86 15.15 -5.23 4.84
C PRO A 86 13.83 -5.37 5.61
N LEU A 87 13.26 -4.25 6.08
CA LEU A 87 11.97 -4.24 6.76
C LEU A 87 10.85 -4.63 5.80
N LEU A 88 10.84 -4.07 4.59
CA LEU A 88 9.89 -4.45 3.55
C LEU A 88 10.02 -5.92 3.18
N GLN A 89 11.24 -6.44 3.03
CA GLN A 89 11.46 -7.85 2.75
C GLN A 89 10.88 -8.74 3.86
N ARG A 90 11.11 -8.38 5.12
CA ARG A 90 10.60 -9.11 6.29
C ARG A 90 9.08 -9.11 6.38
N PHE A 91 8.44 -7.96 6.15
CA PHE A 91 6.99 -7.81 6.40
C PHE A 91 6.11 -8.07 5.17
N LEU A 92 6.62 -7.90 3.95
CA LEU A 92 5.88 -8.22 2.72
C LEU A 92 6.05 -9.68 2.28
N GLU A 93 7.00 -10.39 2.91
CA GLU A 93 7.33 -11.79 2.59
C GLU A 93 7.61 -11.98 1.09
N PHE A 94 8.23 -10.97 0.46
CA PHE A 94 8.67 -11.10 -0.92
C PHE A 94 9.93 -11.99 -0.98
N PRO A 95 9.92 -13.08 -1.75
CA PRO A 95 11.07 -13.97 -1.84
C PRO A 95 12.24 -13.31 -2.58
N ASP A 96 11.93 -12.40 -3.51
CA ASP A 96 12.91 -11.74 -4.37
C ASP A 96 13.22 -10.31 -3.87
N ARG A 97 14.50 -10.02 -3.69
CA ARG A 97 15.00 -8.66 -3.35
C ARG A 97 14.62 -7.63 -4.41
N ARG A 98 14.52 -8.02 -5.68
CA ARG A 98 14.12 -7.10 -6.75
C ARG A 98 12.66 -6.69 -6.61
N ALA A 99 11.76 -7.61 -6.22
CA ALA A 99 10.36 -7.29 -5.95
C ALA A 99 10.21 -6.28 -4.80
N VAL A 100 11.05 -6.40 -3.76
CA VAL A 100 11.12 -5.44 -2.64
C VAL A 100 11.56 -4.06 -3.11
N GLN A 101 12.59 -3.98 -3.96
CA GLN A 101 13.07 -2.72 -4.52
C GLN A 101 12.00 -2.05 -5.39
N GLU A 102 11.33 -2.81 -6.26
CA GLU A 102 10.27 -2.29 -7.11
C GLU A 102 9.07 -1.78 -6.31
N ALA A 103 8.73 -2.46 -5.21
CA ALA A 103 7.71 -1.99 -4.28
C ALA A 103 8.12 -0.68 -3.58
N PHE A 104 9.38 -0.60 -3.15
CA PHE A 104 9.92 0.64 -2.59
C PHE A 104 9.82 1.81 -3.58
N GLU A 105 10.35 1.64 -4.79
CA GLU A 105 10.34 2.67 -5.85
C GLU A 105 8.92 3.09 -6.22
N PHE A 106 8.00 2.13 -6.24
CA PHE A 106 6.61 2.42 -6.53
C PHE A 106 5.95 3.30 -5.47
N HIS A 107 6.18 3.01 -4.19
CA HIS A 107 5.56 3.76 -3.10
C HIS A 107 6.26 5.08 -2.80
N LEU A 108 7.56 5.20 -3.09
CA LEU A 108 8.37 6.39 -2.82
C LEU A 108 7.74 7.71 -3.30
N PRO A 109 7.28 7.86 -4.57
CA PRO A 109 6.60 9.08 -5.02
C PRO A 109 5.14 9.18 -4.55
N ARG A 110 4.52 8.07 -4.13
CA ARG A 110 3.10 8.01 -3.72
C ARG A 110 2.90 8.39 -2.26
N PHE A 111 3.89 8.16 -1.40
CA PHE A 111 3.86 8.67 -0.05
C PHE A 111 4.12 10.18 -0.04
N GLN A 112 3.03 10.93 0.10
CA GLN A 112 3.03 12.38 0.28
C GLN A 112 3.76 12.73 1.57
N ALA A 113 4.70 13.68 1.50
CA ALA A 113 5.44 14.13 2.69
C ALA A 113 4.51 14.68 3.78
N MET A 114 3.43 15.33 3.36
CA MET A 114 2.33 15.72 4.22
C MET A 114 1.06 15.02 3.70
N PRO A 115 0.63 13.90 4.32
CA PRO A 115 -0.46 13.06 3.83
C PRO A 115 -1.83 13.67 4.17
N ARG A 116 -2.15 14.82 3.58
CA ARG A 116 -3.46 15.45 3.74
C ARG A 116 -4.47 14.79 2.80
N PRO A 117 -5.66 14.44 3.29
CA PRO A 117 -6.76 14.06 2.41
C PRO A 117 -7.08 15.21 1.44
N SER A 118 -7.04 14.93 0.13
CA SER A 118 -7.57 15.82 -0.90
C SER A 118 -9.10 15.81 -0.90
N ALA A 119 -9.72 16.98 -0.69
CA ALA A 119 -11.17 17.15 -0.76
C ALA A 119 -11.74 16.78 -2.14
N GLN A 120 -11.03 17.13 -3.21
CA GLN A 120 -11.42 16.76 -4.58
C GLN A 120 -11.43 15.23 -4.76
N ALA A 121 -10.43 14.54 -4.24
CA ALA A 121 -10.33 13.08 -4.33
C ALA A 121 -11.40 12.38 -3.48
N ILE A 122 -11.83 12.98 -2.36
CA ILE A 122 -12.98 12.49 -1.58
C ILE A 122 -14.27 12.69 -2.38
N GLN A 123 -14.47 13.86 -2.99
CA GLN A 123 -15.67 14.13 -3.78
C GLN A 123 -15.81 13.14 -4.95
N ARG A 124 -14.73 12.89 -5.70
CA ARG A 124 -14.71 11.89 -6.79
C ARG A 124 -15.03 10.46 -6.36
N LEU A 125 -14.89 10.13 -5.08
CA LEU A 125 -15.27 8.81 -4.55
C LEU A 125 -16.77 8.75 -4.22
N LEU A 126 -17.38 9.90 -3.90
CA LEU A 126 -18.79 10.02 -3.55
C LEU A 126 -19.69 10.19 -4.77
N ASP A 127 -19.16 10.76 -5.85
CA ASP A 127 -19.82 10.89 -7.16
C ASP A 127 -19.95 9.54 -7.88
#